data_AF-K0E1B9-F1
#
_entry.id   AF-K0E1B9-F1
#
_cell.length_a   1.000
_cell.length_b   1.000
_cell.length_c   1.000
_cell.angle_alpha   90.00
_cell.angle_beta   90.00
_cell.angle_gamma   90.00
#
_symmetry.space_group_name_H-M   'P 1'
#
loop_
_entity.id
_entity.type
_entity.pdbx_description
1 polymer ?
#
loop_
_entity_poly.entity_id
_entity_poly.type
_entity_poly.pdbx_seq_one_letter_code
_entity_poly.pdbx_strand_id
1 'polypeptide(L)'
;MATKHPLPGSERTVEQGSKLIGACDPAEKIEVFVMLRRQQQAQFDALMSRIEAGDPNVQPLSREALAKDYGAAPGDIAKVKAFAAAHGLTVVREDAAARSVLLSGTVAQFQSAFEVRLDKYEHHTAGEFRGRTGAVNVPDDLHDVVEAVLGLDNRPQARPHFRIRPPFSAARTHQASFTPLELASLYQFPQGDGGGQCVGIIELGGGYDPADLKSYFASLGVPAPTVKSVSVDQARNEPTGDPNGPDGEVTLDIEIVGAIVPGATIAVYFAPNSDAGFIDAVSRAVHDTVNKPSVISISWGGPESIWTSQSLAAFNSVLQSAAALGVTVCAASGDSGSSDGAGGGNHVDFPASSPYVLACGGTSLSASGSAITHEVVWNDGPQGGAGGGGVSTAFALPAWQDGLSVVSSAGGKKPLAKRGVPDVAGDASPLTGYTVLVAGMQTVVGGTSAVAPLWAGLIARINAARGASAGFVNPKLYKAAGACNDITQGNNGSFAASAGWDACTGLGSPNGQKVAAAL
;
A
#
# COMPACT_ATOMS: atom_id res chain seq x y z
N MET A 1 -29.96 -29.62 8.04
CA MET A 1 -28.87 -28.88 7.36
C MET A 1 -28.64 -27.64 8.20
N ALA A 2 -27.41 -27.33 8.59
CA ALA A 2 -27.13 -26.05 9.23
C ALA A 2 -27.58 -24.94 8.27
N THR A 3 -28.21 -23.88 8.78
CA THR A 3 -28.46 -22.69 7.98
C THR A 3 -27.08 -22.12 7.60
N LYS A 4 -26.98 -21.51 6.44
CA LYS A 4 -25.73 -20.90 5.97
C LYS A 4 -26.01 -19.49 5.53
N HIS A 5 -25.09 -18.62 5.87
CA HIS A 5 -25.24 -17.18 5.71
C HIS A 5 -24.22 -16.67 4.69
N PRO A 6 -24.66 -15.90 3.68
CA PRO A 6 -23.73 -15.21 2.79
C PRO A 6 -22.93 -14.19 3.60
N LEU A 7 -21.61 -14.24 3.46
CA LEU A 7 -20.69 -13.31 4.11
C LEU A 7 -20.81 -11.95 3.43
N PRO A 8 -21.23 -10.88 4.13
CA PRO A 8 -21.51 -9.59 3.52
C PRO A 8 -20.32 -9.01 2.75
N GLY A 9 -20.55 -8.53 1.53
CA GLY A 9 -19.53 -7.86 0.73
C GLY A 9 -18.51 -8.82 0.10
N SER A 10 -18.77 -10.13 0.18
CA SER A 10 -17.95 -11.16 -0.46
C SER A 10 -18.33 -11.44 -1.91
N GLU A 11 -19.40 -10.84 -2.42
CA GLU A 11 -19.86 -11.09 -3.78
C GLU A 11 -18.77 -10.79 -4.81
N ARG A 12 -18.51 -11.74 -5.72
CA ARG A 12 -17.69 -11.53 -6.92
C ARG A 12 -18.52 -11.79 -8.16
N THR A 13 -18.25 -11.01 -9.20
CA THR A 13 -18.67 -11.29 -10.57
C THR A 13 -17.48 -11.75 -11.40
N VAL A 14 -17.75 -12.30 -12.58
CA VAL A 14 -16.69 -12.54 -13.56
C VAL A 14 -16.03 -11.20 -13.89
N GLU A 15 -14.70 -11.18 -13.87
CA GLU A 15 -13.93 -10.01 -14.23
C GLU A 15 -14.09 -9.70 -15.72
N GLN A 16 -14.27 -8.43 -16.03
CA GLN A 16 -14.43 -8.01 -17.42
C GLN A 16 -13.15 -8.35 -18.18
N GLY A 17 -13.30 -9.06 -19.32
CA GLY A 17 -12.16 -9.51 -20.12
C GLY A 17 -11.68 -10.91 -19.77
N SER A 18 -12.16 -11.53 -18.69
CA SER A 18 -11.81 -12.90 -18.34
C SER A 18 -12.69 -13.92 -19.04
N LYS A 19 -12.09 -15.04 -19.42
CA LYS A 19 -12.75 -16.19 -20.02
C LYS A 19 -12.67 -17.38 -19.08
N LEU A 20 -13.80 -18.01 -18.79
CA LEU A 20 -13.85 -19.30 -18.11
C LEU A 20 -13.19 -20.38 -18.98
N ILE A 21 -12.15 -21.05 -18.47
CA ILE A 21 -11.41 -22.08 -19.21
C ILE A 21 -11.59 -23.50 -18.66
N GLY A 22 -12.16 -23.65 -17.46
CA GLY A 22 -12.53 -24.95 -16.90
C GLY A 22 -12.74 -24.91 -15.39
N ALA A 23 -13.07 -26.06 -14.80
CA ALA A 23 -13.09 -26.20 -13.34
C ALA A 23 -11.65 -26.24 -12.80
N CYS A 24 -11.44 -25.78 -11.56
CA CYS A 24 -10.18 -26.02 -10.86
C CYS A 24 -9.97 -27.52 -10.59
N ASP A 25 -8.70 -27.92 -10.45
CA ASP A 25 -8.39 -29.29 -10.04
C ASP A 25 -8.88 -29.49 -8.59
N PRO A 26 -9.83 -30.40 -8.31
CA PRO A 26 -10.38 -30.60 -6.97
C PRO A 26 -9.33 -31.05 -5.94
N ALA A 27 -8.20 -31.60 -6.38
CA ALA A 27 -7.10 -32.05 -5.53
C ALA A 27 -6.01 -30.99 -5.30
N GLU A 28 -6.05 -29.87 -6.05
CA GLU A 28 -5.12 -28.74 -5.86
C GLU A 28 -5.22 -28.24 -4.42
N LYS A 29 -4.06 -28.14 -3.74
CA LYS A 29 -3.98 -27.58 -2.39
C LYS A 29 -3.80 -26.07 -2.45
N ILE A 30 -4.58 -25.37 -1.64
CA ILE A 30 -4.58 -23.91 -1.57
C ILE A 30 -4.57 -23.48 -0.10
N GLU A 31 -4.22 -22.21 0.14
CA GLU A 31 -4.34 -21.58 1.46
C GLU A 31 -5.41 -20.49 1.39
N VAL A 32 -6.21 -20.36 2.46
CA VAL A 32 -7.32 -19.40 2.59
C VAL A 32 -7.17 -18.67 3.91
N PHE A 33 -7.13 -17.34 3.82
CA PHE A 33 -7.02 -16.45 4.97
C PHE A 33 -8.41 -16.13 5.50
N VAL A 34 -8.65 -16.45 6.78
CA VAL A 34 -9.92 -16.15 7.48
C VAL A 34 -9.67 -15.07 8.51
N MET A 35 -10.29 -13.90 8.32
CA MET A 35 -10.23 -12.80 9.27
C MET A 35 -11.40 -12.87 10.25
N LEU A 36 -11.10 -12.67 11.52
CA LEU A 36 -12.04 -12.74 12.62
C LEU A 36 -12.36 -11.36 13.17
N ARG A 37 -13.55 -11.26 13.76
CA ARG A 37 -13.95 -10.08 14.48
C ARG A 37 -12.99 -9.71 15.60
N ARG A 38 -12.98 -8.43 15.90
CA ARG A 38 -12.27 -7.87 17.04
C ARG A 38 -13.06 -8.11 18.31
N GLN A 39 -12.39 -8.49 19.39
CA GLN A 39 -12.98 -8.29 20.72
C GLN A 39 -12.97 -6.79 21.07
N GLN A 40 -13.93 -6.33 21.87
CA GLN A 40 -14.04 -4.91 22.26
C GLN A 40 -14.13 -3.94 21.06
N GLN A 41 -14.86 -4.33 20.00
CA GLN A 41 -15.02 -3.53 18.77
C GLN A 41 -15.47 -2.08 19.08
N ALA A 42 -16.47 -1.88 19.93
CA ALA A 42 -16.97 -0.55 20.26
C ALA A 42 -15.90 0.35 20.92
N GLN A 43 -15.05 -0.22 21.77
CA GLN A 43 -13.94 0.48 22.39
C GLN A 43 -12.84 0.82 21.36
N PHE A 44 -12.58 -0.10 20.42
CA PHE A 44 -11.66 0.15 19.31
C PHE A 44 -12.17 1.26 18.39
N ASP A 45 -13.46 1.27 18.05
CA ASP A 45 -14.06 2.34 17.22
C ASP A 45 -13.98 3.71 17.91
N ALA A 46 -14.19 3.74 19.23
CA ALA A 46 -14.02 4.95 20.03
C ALA A 46 -12.55 5.43 20.06
N LEU A 47 -11.60 4.50 20.12
CA LEU A 47 -10.17 4.81 19.99
C LEU A 47 -9.86 5.40 18.60
N MET A 48 -10.33 4.76 17.53
CA MET A 48 -10.11 5.22 16.16
C MET A 48 -10.71 6.61 15.91
N SER A 49 -11.92 6.87 16.42
CA SER A 49 -12.56 8.19 16.34
C SER A 49 -11.69 9.29 16.97
N ARG A 50 -11.04 8.99 18.11
CA ARG A 50 -10.13 9.95 18.76
C ARG A 50 -8.82 10.13 17.98
N ILE A 51 -8.28 9.04 17.44
CA ILE A 51 -7.09 9.07 16.57
C ILE A 51 -7.35 9.94 15.34
N GLU A 52 -8.49 9.76 14.67
CA GLU A 52 -8.90 10.53 13.48
C GLU A 52 -9.14 12.00 13.77
N ALA A 53 -9.69 12.34 14.94
CA ALA A 53 -9.81 13.71 15.41
C ALA A 53 -8.44 14.37 15.69
N GLY A 54 -7.37 13.56 15.78
CA GLY A 54 -6.04 13.99 16.17
C GLY A 54 -5.98 14.42 17.64
N ASP A 55 -6.65 13.68 18.53
CA ASP A 55 -6.61 13.92 19.97
C ASP A 55 -5.18 13.70 20.51
N PRO A 56 -4.51 14.74 21.02
CA PRO A 56 -3.12 14.64 21.50
C PRO A 56 -2.95 13.77 22.74
N ASN A 57 -4.06 13.41 23.42
CA ASN A 57 -4.03 12.54 24.60
C ASN A 57 -4.07 11.05 24.24
N VAL A 58 -4.27 10.70 22.97
CA VAL A 58 -4.17 9.30 22.54
C VAL A 58 -2.71 8.95 22.35
N GLN A 59 -2.25 7.94 23.10
CA GLN A 59 -0.93 7.35 22.93
C GLN A 59 -1.04 6.07 22.09
N PRO A 60 -0.04 5.78 21.24
CA PRO A 60 0.03 4.50 20.54
C PRO A 60 -0.03 3.31 21.51
N LEU A 61 -0.78 2.29 21.14
CA LEU A 61 -0.79 1.01 21.85
C LEU A 61 0.51 0.25 21.59
N SER A 62 0.93 -0.56 22.57
CA SER A 62 1.92 -1.61 22.28
C SER A 62 1.27 -2.73 21.46
N ARG A 63 2.07 -3.51 20.73
CA ARG A 63 1.59 -4.69 19.99
C ARG A 63 0.94 -5.71 20.92
N GLU A 64 1.48 -5.87 22.13
CA GLU A 64 0.94 -6.74 23.17
C GLU A 64 -0.41 -6.25 23.70
N ALA A 65 -0.55 -4.93 23.91
CA ALA A 65 -1.82 -4.33 24.33
C ALA A 65 -2.89 -4.46 23.25
N LEU A 66 -2.55 -4.16 21.98
CA LEU A 66 -3.48 -4.36 20.86
C LEU A 66 -3.93 -5.83 20.77
N ALA A 67 -3.00 -6.78 20.85
CA ALA A 67 -3.30 -8.21 20.80
C ALA A 67 -4.22 -8.64 21.96
N LYS A 68 -3.90 -8.18 23.18
CA LYS A 68 -4.64 -8.54 24.39
C LYS A 68 -6.04 -7.95 24.44
N ASP A 69 -6.19 -6.68 24.09
CA ASP A 69 -7.43 -5.94 24.31
C ASP A 69 -8.31 -5.95 23.05
N TYR A 70 -7.70 -6.07 21.88
CA TYR A 70 -8.35 -5.91 20.59
C TYR A 70 -7.98 -7.01 19.58
N GLY A 71 -7.38 -8.12 20.00
CA GLY A 71 -7.20 -9.30 19.15
C GLY A 71 -8.50 -10.08 18.91
N ALA A 72 -8.36 -11.27 18.31
CA ALA A 72 -9.45 -12.23 18.20
C ALA A 72 -9.60 -12.99 19.51
N ALA A 73 -10.84 -13.18 19.96
CA ALA A 73 -11.11 -13.93 21.17
C ALA A 73 -10.68 -15.40 21.00
N PRO A 74 -10.08 -16.05 22.03
CA PRO A 74 -9.70 -17.46 21.94
C PRO A 74 -10.85 -18.40 21.57
N GLY A 75 -12.08 -18.09 22.02
CA GLY A 75 -13.28 -18.85 21.66
C GLY A 75 -13.65 -18.74 20.18
N ASP A 76 -13.44 -17.57 19.57
CA ASP A 76 -13.70 -17.35 18.15
C ASP A 76 -12.69 -18.10 17.27
N ILE A 77 -11.41 -18.09 17.66
CA ILE A 77 -10.36 -18.92 17.02
C ILE A 77 -10.73 -20.41 17.15
N ALA A 78 -11.15 -20.87 18.34
CA ALA A 78 -11.53 -22.26 18.56
C ALA A 78 -12.70 -22.71 17.65
N LYS A 79 -13.68 -21.84 17.40
CA LYS A 79 -14.78 -22.14 16.46
C LYS A 79 -14.27 -22.35 15.03
N VAL A 80 -13.35 -21.51 14.56
CA VAL A 80 -12.75 -21.65 13.21
C VAL A 80 -11.94 -22.94 13.11
N LYS A 81 -11.20 -23.31 14.17
CA LYS A 81 -10.45 -24.59 14.21
C LYS A 81 -11.38 -25.80 14.17
N ALA A 82 -12.49 -25.75 14.89
CA ALA A 82 -13.51 -26.80 14.86
C ALA A 82 -14.15 -26.92 13.47
N PHE A 83 -14.49 -25.79 12.84
CA PHE A 83 -14.95 -25.73 11.46
C PHE A 83 -13.93 -26.33 10.48
N ALA A 84 -12.66 -25.94 10.59
CA ALA A 84 -11.59 -26.46 9.74
C ALA A 84 -11.50 -28.00 9.86
N ALA A 85 -11.49 -28.53 11.08
CA ALA A 85 -11.45 -29.97 11.33
C ALA A 85 -12.68 -30.71 10.75
N ALA A 86 -13.88 -30.13 10.88
CA ALA A 86 -15.12 -30.71 10.34
C ALA A 86 -15.13 -30.80 8.81
N HIS A 87 -14.39 -29.92 8.12
CA HIS A 87 -14.24 -29.91 6.66
C HIS A 87 -12.93 -30.53 6.17
N GLY A 88 -12.14 -31.14 7.06
CA GLY A 88 -10.85 -31.76 6.73
C GLY A 88 -9.75 -30.76 6.33
N LEU A 89 -9.93 -29.49 6.68
CA LEU A 89 -8.95 -28.42 6.48
C LEU A 89 -7.93 -28.44 7.63
N THR A 90 -6.69 -28.03 7.33
CA THR A 90 -5.60 -27.90 8.30
C THR A 90 -5.42 -26.44 8.69
N VAL A 91 -5.21 -26.17 9.97
CA VAL A 91 -4.80 -24.84 10.44
C VAL A 91 -3.29 -24.72 10.29
N VAL A 92 -2.84 -23.84 9.39
CA VAL A 92 -1.41 -23.57 9.14
C VAL A 92 -0.88 -22.57 10.17
N ARG A 93 -1.66 -21.54 10.45
CA ARG A 93 -1.31 -20.46 11.37
C ARG A 93 -2.53 -19.91 12.06
N GLU A 94 -2.38 -19.57 13.33
CA GLU A 94 -3.33 -18.80 14.12
C GLU A 94 -2.61 -17.58 14.68
N ASP A 95 -3.19 -16.40 14.50
CA ASP A 95 -2.64 -15.14 14.98
C ASP A 95 -3.75 -14.30 15.61
N ALA A 96 -3.80 -14.34 16.94
CA ALA A 96 -4.80 -13.61 17.70
C ALA A 96 -4.64 -12.09 17.55
N ALA A 97 -3.41 -11.58 17.39
CA ALA A 97 -3.16 -10.15 17.26
C ALA A 97 -3.64 -9.63 15.90
N ALA A 98 -3.31 -10.36 14.84
CA ALA A 98 -3.75 -10.09 13.47
C ALA A 98 -5.23 -10.48 13.21
N ARG A 99 -5.87 -11.13 14.18
CA ARG A 99 -7.23 -11.67 14.09
C ARG A 99 -7.42 -12.61 12.90
N SER A 100 -6.44 -13.47 12.65
CA SER A 100 -6.45 -14.33 11.47
C SER A 100 -6.16 -15.78 11.77
N VAL A 101 -6.77 -16.64 10.96
CA VAL A 101 -6.47 -18.06 10.88
C VAL A 101 -6.23 -18.41 9.41
N LEU A 102 -5.04 -18.92 9.11
CA LEU A 102 -4.68 -19.41 7.79
C LEU A 102 -5.01 -20.90 7.71
N LEU A 103 -5.87 -21.26 6.77
CA LEU A 103 -6.32 -22.63 6.54
C LEU A 103 -5.69 -23.17 5.26
N SER A 104 -5.29 -24.44 5.26
CA SER A 104 -4.84 -25.17 4.07
C SER A 104 -5.70 -26.40 3.83
N GLY A 105 -6.00 -26.66 2.57
CA GLY A 105 -6.84 -27.78 2.14
C GLY A 105 -6.95 -27.85 0.63
N THR A 106 -7.70 -28.81 0.11
CA THR A 106 -7.93 -28.92 -1.33
C THR A 106 -9.04 -27.98 -1.80
N VAL A 107 -9.03 -27.65 -3.09
CA VAL A 107 -10.12 -26.93 -3.76
C VAL A 107 -11.48 -27.58 -3.45
N ALA A 108 -11.59 -28.90 -3.51
CA ALA A 108 -12.85 -29.60 -3.18
C ALA A 108 -13.31 -29.36 -1.73
N GLN A 109 -12.39 -29.35 -0.77
CA GLN A 109 -12.70 -29.08 0.63
C GLN A 109 -13.19 -27.65 0.82
N PHE A 110 -12.53 -26.67 0.20
CA PHE A 110 -12.94 -25.26 0.29
C PHE A 110 -14.26 -24.96 -0.41
N GLN A 111 -14.51 -25.55 -1.59
CA GLN A 111 -15.81 -25.45 -2.26
C GLN A 111 -16.95 -25.97 -1.35
N SER A 112 -16.72 -27.09 -0.65
CA SER A 112 -17.68 -27.65 0.30
C SER A 112 -17.84 -26.80 1.57
N ALA A 113 -16.72 -26.33 2.14
CA ALA A 113 -16.69 -25.57 3.38
C ALA A 113 -17.39 -24.21 3.25
N PHE A 114 -17.17 -23.51 2.15
CA PHE A 114 -17.63 -22.14 1.94
C PHE A 114 -18.76 -22.01 0.92
N GLU A 115 -19.26 -23.14 0.39
CA GLU A 115 -20.27 -23.21 -0.69
C GLU A 115 -19.98 -22.30 -1.87
N VAL A 116 -18.74 -22.33 -2.31
CA VAL A 116 -18.29 -21.62 -3.50
C VAL A 116 -18.02 -22.62 -4.61
N ARG A 117 -18.07 -22.13 -5.84
CA ARG A 117 -17.52 -22.82 -7.00
C ARG A 117 -16.24 -22.09 -7.42
N LEU A 118 -15.14 -22.83 -7.48
CA LEU A 118 -13.84 -22.34 -7.93
C LEU A 118 -13.60 -22.86 -9.34
N ASP A 119 -13.48 -21.94 -10.28
CA ASP A 119 -13.18 -22.23 -11.67
C ASP A 119 -11.88 -21.53 -12.09
N LYS A 120 -11.25 -22.04 -13.14
CA LYS A 120 -10.10 -21.41 -13.79
C LYS A 120 -10.56 -20.43 -14.85
N TYR A 121 -9.94 -19.25 -14.84
CA TYR A 121 -10.16 -18.18 -15.79
C TYR A 121 -8.83 -17.82 -16.46
N GLU A 122 -8.91 -17.37 -17.70
CA GLU A 122 -7.81 -16.75 -18.44
C GLU A 122 -8.14 -15.28 -18.66
N HIS A 123 -7.19 -14.39 -18.37
CA HIS A 123 -7.29 -12.95 -18.66
C HIS A 123 -6.06 -12.48 -19.43
N HIS A 124 -6.25 -11.57 -20.38
CA HIS A 124 -5.20 -11.18 -21.31
C HIS A 124 -4.01 -10.45 -20.64
N THR A 125 -4.21 -9.79 -19.49
CA THR A 125 -3.12 -9.15 -18.72
C THR A 125 -2.70 -9.93 -17.48
N ALA A 126 -3.59 -10.72 -16.88
CA ALA A 126 -3.35 -11.36 -15.59
C ALA A 126 -2.95 -12.84 -15.74
N GLY A 127 -3.07 -13.41 -16.94
CA GLY A 127 -2.82 -14.82 -17.20
C GLY A 127 -3.95 -15.70 -16.65
N GLU A 128 -3.60 -16.94 -16.28
CA GLU A 128 -4.52 -17.88 -15.67
C GLU A 128 -4.66 -17.63 -14.16
N PHE A 129 -5.89 -17.66 -13.65
CA PHE A 129 -6.16 -17.59 -12.22
C PHE A 129 -7.37 -18.45 -11.85
N ARG A 130 -7.44 -18.82 -10.57
CA ARG A 130 -8.60 -19.39 -9.91
C ARG A 130 -9.51 -18.26 -9.47
N GLY A 131 -10.76 -18.30 -9.90
CA GLY A 131 -11.77 -17.32 -9.58
C GLY A 131 -13.08 -17.95 -9.09
N ARG A 132 -13.96 -17.10 -8.57
CA ARG A 132 -15.33 -17.48 -8.18
C ARG A 132 -16.35 -16.41 -8.56
N THR A 133 -17.61 -16.82 -8.58
CA THR A 133 -18.76 -15.90 -8.67
C THR A 133 -19.72 -16.13 -7.51
N GLY A 134 -20.53 -15.12 -7.20
CA GLY A 134 -21.46 -15.15 -6.07
C GLY A 134 -20.78 -14.87 -4.73
N ALA A 135 -21.50 -15.14 -3.65
CA ALA A 135 -21.06 -14.93 -2.27
C ALA A 135 -20.20 -16.08 -1.75
N VAL A 136 -19.40 -15.80 -0.72
CA VAL A 136 -18.87 -16.82 0.19
C VAL A 136 -19.90 -17.09 1.27
N ASN A 137 -20.13 -18.34 1.66
CA ASN A 137 -21.07 -18.67 2.73
C ASN A 137 -20.34 -19.24 3.95
N VAL A 138 -20.82 -18.87 5.14
CA VAL A 138 -20.34 -19.39 6.42
C VAL A 138 -21.49 -20.01 7.23
N PRO A 139 -21.24 -21.02 8.07
CA PRO A 139 -22.27 -21.59 8.93
C PRO A 139 -22.68 -20.63 10.07
N ASP A 140 -23.88 -20.82 10.63
CA ASP A 140 -24.46 -20.01 11.73
C ASP A 140 -23.46 -19.68 12.85
N ASP A 141 -22.70 -20.68 13.32
CA ASP A 141 -21.76 -20.52 14.44
C ASP A 141 -20.57 -19.57 14.13
N LEU A 142 -20.30 -19.32 12.85
CA LEU A 142 -19.23 -18.46 12.34
C LEU A 142 -19.72 -17.14 11.75
N HIS A 143 -21.03 -16.99 11.48
CA HIS A 143 -21.57 -15.80 10.82
C HIS A 143 -21.21 -14.50 11.56
N ASP A 144 -21.32 -14.48 12.88
CA ASP A 144 -20.99 -13.30 13.70
C ASP A 144 -19.52 -13.24 14.11
N VAL A 145 -18.68 -14.14 13.60
CA VAL A 145 -17.28 -14.31 13.97
C VAL A 145 -16.34 -13.98 12.82
N VAL A 146 -16.65 -14.42 11.60
CA VAL A 146 -15.82 -14.24 10.41
C VAL A 146 -16.17 -12.92 9.74
N GLU A 147 -15.18 -12.04 9.58
CA GLU A 147 -15.32 -10.76 8.87
C GLU A 147 -14.94 -10.88 7.39
N ALA A 148 -13.98 -11.74 7.05
CA ALA A 148 -13.55 -11.95 5.67
C ALA A 148 -13.00 -13.38 5.44
N VAL A 149 -13.22 -13.88 4.23
CA VAL A 149 -12.60 -15.11 3.72
C VAL A 149 -11.95 -14.80 2.37
N LEU A 150 -10.62 -14.88 2.33
CA LEU A 150 -9.77 -14.36 1.26
C LEU A 150 -8.85 -15.45 0.70
N GLY A 151 -8.41 -15.32 -0.55
CA GLY A 151 -7.51 -16.28 -1.21
C GLY A 151 -8.20 -17.48 -1.88
N LEU A 152 -9.53 -17.58 -1.77
CA LEU A 152 -10.33 -18.49 -2.62
C LEU A 152 -10.18 -18.12 -4.10
N ASP A 153 -10.10 -16.83 -4.38
CA ASP A 153 -9.76 -16.24 -5.67
C ASP A 153 -8.30 -15.76 -5.60
N ASN A 154 -7.47 -16.11 -6.58
CA ASN A 154 -6.05 -15.71 -6.61
C ASN A 154 -5.72 -14.83 -7.81
N ARG A 155 -6.70 -14.12 -8.36
CA ARG A 155 -6.42 -13.08 -9.35
C ARG A 155 -5.36 -12.11 -8.80
N PRO A 156 -4.36 -11.70 -9.61
CA PRO A 156 -3.48 -10.59 -9.28
C PRO A 156 -4.32 -9.37 -8.88
N GLN A 157 -4.13 -8.91 -7.65
CA GLN A 157 -4.99 -7.89 -7.04
C GLN A 157 -4.39 -6.49 -7.17
N ALA A 158 -3.07 -6.42 -7.38
CA ALA A 158 -2.32 -5.18 -7.46
C ALA A 158 -1.28 -5.22 -8.58
N ARG A 159 -0.80 -4.04 -8.96
CA ARG A 159 0.34 -3.80 -9.84
C ARG A 159 1.38 -2.95 -9.10
N PRO A 160 2.67 -3.07 -9.46
CA PRO A 160 3.69 -2.13 -8.97
C PRO A 160 3.53 -0.79 -9.71
N HIS A 161 3.65 0.33 -9.01
CA HIS A 161 3.40 1.69 -9.53
C HIS A 161 4.70 2.42 -9.91
N PHE A 162 5.60 1.73 -10.59
CA PHE A 162 6.82 2.31 -11.13
C PHE A 162 6.83 2.29 -12.65
N ARG A 163 7.62 3.20 -13.23
CA ARG A 163 7.84 3.27 -14.68
C ARG A 163 9.30 3.49 -14.99
N ILE A 164 9.85 2.67 -15.88
CA ILE A 164 11.16 2.93 -16.46
C ILE A 164 11.03 4.03 -17.52
N ARG A 165 12.03 4.91 -17.58
CA ARG A 165 12.14 5.92 -18.64
C ARG A 165 12.09 5.24 -20.04
N PRO A 166 11.14 5.61 -20.93
CA PRO A 166 11.02 4.99 -22.26
C PRO A 166 12.27 5.19 -23.15
N PRO A 167 12.68 4.22 -23.99
CA PRO A 167 13.75 4.43 -24.97
C PRO A 167 13.17 4.90 -26.32
N PHE A 168 13.03 6.22 -26.57
CA PHE A 168 12.86 6.75 -27.93
C PHE A 168 13.57 8.10 -28.13
N SER A 169 14.64 8.05 -28.93
CA SER A 169 15.48 9.13 -29.48
C SER A 169 16.39 9.91 -28.52
N ALA A 170 17.69 9.92 -28.84
CA ALA A 170 18.64 10.88 -28.31
C ALA A 170 18.34 12.27 -28.92
N ALA A 171 17.47 13.04 -28.27
CA ALA A 171 17.40 14.48 -28.49
C ALA A 171 18.26 15.16 -27.43
N ARG A 172 19.30 15.85 -27.88
CA ARG A 172 20.21 16.67 -27.06
C ARG A 172 19.42 17.70 -26.24
N THR A 173 19.17 17.37 -24.97
CA THR A 173 19.15 18.24 -23.78
C THR A 173 18.80 17.32 -22.59
N HIS A 174 19.78 16.82 -21.83
CA HIS A 174 19.48 16.02 -20.64
C HIS A 174 18.73 16.88 -19.60
N GLN A 175 17.43 16.62 -19.44
CA GLN A 175 16.70 16.84 -18.19
C GLN A 175 17.35 15.98 -17.09
N ALA A 176 17.52 16.57 -15.90
CA ALA A 176 18.23 15.97 -14.77
C ALA A 176 17.48 14.74 -14.24
N SER A 177 18.19 13.64 -14.01
CA SER A 177 17.77 12.58 -13.08
C SER A 177 18.39 12.87 -11.72
N PHE A 178 17.80 12.35 -10.65
CA PHE A 178 18.29 12.56 -9.29
C PHE A 178 18.63 11.25 -8.60
N THR A 179 19.54 11.32 -7.64
CA THR A 179 19.67 10.32 -6.58
C THR A 179 18.64 10.59 -5.47
N PRO A 180 18.27 9.59 -4.66
CA PRO A 180 17.41 9.82 -3.50
C PRO A 180 17.97 10.87 -2.53
N LEU A 181 19.30 11.00 -2.44
CA LEU A 181 19.99 11.98 -1.59
C LEU A 181 19.81 13.42 -2.10
N GLU A 182 19.89 13.63 -3.41
CA GLU A 182 19.64 14.94 -4.03
C GLU A 182 18.19 15.37 -3.84
N LEU A 183 17.22 14.46 -4.04
CA LEU A 183 15.81 14.75 -3.78
C LEU A 183 15.55 15.04 -2.30
N ALA A 184 16.12 14.25 -1.38
CA ALA A 184 16.04 14.53 0.04
C ALA A 184 16.64 15.91 0.39
N SER A 185 17.70 16.34 -0.29
CA SER A 185 18.27 17.69 -0.11
C SER A 185 17.33 18.78 -0.66
N LEU A 186 16.80 18.60 -1.87
CA LEU A 186 15.87 19.54 -2.52
C LEU A 186 14.59 19.72 -1.69
N TYR A 187 14.06 18.63 -1.15
CA TYR A 187 12.91 18.64 -0.24
C TYR A 187 13.27 18.96 1.21
N GLN A 188 14.49 19.40 1.48
CA GLN A 188 14.92 19.87 2.80
C GLN A 188 14.69 18.84 3.92
N PHE A 189 15.01 17.57 3.68
CA PHE A 189 14.88 16.53 4.69
C PHE A 189 15.76 16.85 5.92
N PRO A 190 15.30 16.53 7.14
CA PRO A 190 16.14 16.60 8.31
C PRO A 190 17.35 15.67 8.17
N GLN A 191 18.45 16.08 8.80
CA GLN A 191 19.66 15.27 8.89
C GLN A 191 19.42 14.05 9.78
N GLY A 192 20.16 12.97 9.55
CA GLY A 192 20.06 11.72 10.29
C GLY A 192 20.09 10.51 9.38
N ASP A 193 20.55 9.39 9.92
CA ASP A 193 20.67 8.11 9.21
C ASP A 193 19.48 7.16 9.47
N GLY A 194 18.53 7.54 10.33
CA GLY A 194 17.39 6.69 10.69
C GLY A 194 17.73 5.59 11.72
N GLY A 195 18.88 5.69 12.41
CA GLY A 195 19.30 4.72 13.42
C GLY A 195 18.20 4.37 14.44
N GLY A 196 18.07 3.08 14.72
CA GLY A 196 17.06 2.55 15.66
C GLY A 196 15.64 2.41 15.10
N GLN A 197 15.41 2.81 13.85
CA GLN A 197 14.13 2.59 13.17
C GLN A 197 14.13 1.29 12.36
N CYS A 198 12.93 0.80 12.12
CA CYS A 198 12.66 -0.20 11.08
C CYS A 198 11.60 0.34 10.12
N VAL A 199 11.89 0.22 8.82
CA VAL A 199 10.97 0.48 7.72
C VAL A 199 10.56 -0.86 7.12
N GLY A 200 9.26 -1.15 7.15
CA GLY A 200 8.68 -2.29 6.44
C GLY A 200 8.43 -1.92 4.98
N ILE A 201 8.70 -2.84 4.06
CA ILE A 201 8.38 -2.69 2.63
C ILE A 201 7.54 -3.90 2.23
N ILE A 202 6.45 -3.68 1.49
CA ILE A 202 5.50 -4.73 1.11
C ILE A 202 5.65 -5.05 -0.36
N GLU A 203 5.95 -6.32 -0.68
CA GLU A 203 6.25 -6.76 -2.03
C GLU A 203 5.39 -7.96 -2.43
N LEU A 204 4.81 -7.91 -3.63
CA LEU A 204 3.87 -8.92 -4.13
C LEU A 204 4.44 -9.82 -5.22
N GLY A 205 5.75 -9.75 -5.44
CA GLY A 205 6.49 -10.60 -6.38
C GLY A 205 7.94 -10.19 -6.49
N GLY A 206 8.72 -10.96 -7.26
CA GLY A 206 10.11 -10.64 -7.58
C GLY A 206 11.05 -10.71 -6.38
N GLY A 207 12.12 -9.91 -6.45
CA GLY A 207 13.14 -9.89 -5.44
C GLY A 207 14.25 -8.89 -5.69
N TYR A 208 15.29 -8.96 -4.86
CA TYR A 208 16.51 -8.17 -4.96
C TYR A 208 17.76 -9.05 -4.83
N ASP A 209 18.85 -8.63 -5.49
CA ASP A 209 20.19 -9.17 -5.29
C ASP A 209 20.98 -8.31 -4.28
N PRO A 210 21.46 -8.87 -3.15
CA PRO A 210 22.32 -8.15 -2.23
C PRO A 210 23.58 -7.53 -2.85
N ALA A 211 24.12 -8.10 -3.93
CA ALA A 211 25.29 -7.57 -4.62
C ALA A 211 24.99 -6.26 -5.37
N ASP A 212 23.80 -6.15 -5.96
CA ASP A 212 23.34 -4.92 -6.63
C ASP A 212 23.15 -3.81 -5.61
N LEU A 213 22.41 -4.09 -4.51
CA LEU A 213 22.22 -3.12 -3.43
C LEU A 213 23.55 -2.61 -2.87
N LYS A 214 24.51 -3.51 -2.63
CA LYS A 214 25.85 -3.12 -2.16
C LYS A 214 26.55 -2.20 -3.15
N SER A 215 26.44 -2.49 -4.45
CA SER A 215 27.05 -1.69 -5.51
C SER A 215 26.40 -0.32 -5.62
N TYR A 216 25.07 -0.25 -5.51
CA TYR A 216 24.29 0.98 -5.52
C TYR A 216 24.70 1.91 -4.37
N PHE A 217 24.65 1.44 -3.12
CA PHE A 217 24.99 2.26 -1.95
C PHE A 217 26.45 2.70 -1.97
N ALA A 218 27.37 1.83 -2.43
CA ALA A 218 28.77 2.20 -2.63
C ALA A 218 28.95 3.33 -3.66
N SER A 219 28.17 3.31 -4.76
CA SER A 219 28.20 4.37 -5.78
C SER A 219 27.72 5.73 -5.25
N LEU A 220 26.81 5.73 -4.27
CA LEU A 220 26.33 6.92 -3.58
C LEU A 220 27.26 7.38 -2.44
N GLY A 221 28.26 6.57 -2.07
CA GLY A 221 29.14 6.86 -0.93
C GLY A 221 28.46 6.77 0.43
N VAL A 222 27.37 6.00 0.55
CA VAL A 222 26.64 5.78 1.81
C VAL A 222 26.80 4.33 2.31
N PRO A 223 26.72 4.08 3.62
CA PRO A 223 26.67 2.72 4.14
C PRO A 223 25.44 1.97 3.62
N ALA A 224 25.61 0.69 3.29
CA ALA A 224 24.45 -0.16 2.96
C ALA A 224 23.63 -0.44 4.24
N PRO A 225 22.30 -0.30 4.20
CA PRO A 225 21.43 -0.61 5.32
C PRO A 225 21.37 -2.11 5.60
N THR A 226 20.84 -2.47 6.77
CA THR A 226 20.48 -3.88 7.05
C THR A 226 19.15 -4.20 6.37
N VAL A 227 19.17 -5.09 5.37
CA VAL A 227 17.96 -5.55 4.67
C VAL A 227 17.64 -6.99 5.09
N LYS A 228 16.38 -7.24 5.48
CA LYS A 228 15.87 -8.56 5.86
C LYS A 228 14.67 -8.92 5.00
N SER A 229 14.68 -10.10 4.40
CA SER A 229 13.49 -10.67 3.75
C SER A 229 12.63 -11.41 4.78
N VAL A 230 11.33 -11.17 4.76
CA VAL A 230 10.31 -11.86 5.55
C VAL A 230 9.36 -12.58 4.59
N SER A 231 9.24 -13.90 4.75
CA SER A 231 8.32 -14.72 3.96
C SER A 231 6.91 -14.64 4.53
N VAL A 232 5.93 -14.38 3.65
CA VAL A 232 4.50 -14.41 3.95
C VAL A 232 3.84 -15.35 2.94
N ASP A 233 3.00 -16.27 3.43
CA ASP A 233 2.27 -17.25 2.61
C ASP A 233 3.16 -17.97 1.56
N GLN A 234 4.33 -18.43 2.01
CA GLN A 234 5.37 -19.13 1.24
C GLN A 234 6.12 -18.29 0.19
N ALA A 235 5.72 -17.06 -0.09
CA ALA A 235 6.48 -16.18 -0.97
C ALA A 235 7.80 -15.77 -0.30
N ARG A 236 8.85 -15.58 -1.10
CA ARG A 236 10.21 -15.27 -0.63
C ARG A 236 10.88 -14.31 -1.62
N ASN A 237 12.06 -13.83 -1.26
CA ASN A 237 12.90 -13.08 -2.17
C ASN A 237 13.30 -13.97 -3.36
N GLU A 238 12.70 -13.75 -4.53
CA GLU A 238 12.92 -14.52 -5.75
C GLU A 238 13.08 -13.59 -6.95
N PRO A 239 14.26 -12.96 -7.14
CA PRO A 239 14.50 -12.11 -8.29
C PRO A 239 14.32 -12.90 -9.58
N THR A 240 13.54 -12.33 -10.50
CA THR A 240 13.24 -12.88 -11.83
C THR A 240 14.33 -12.57 -12.86
N GLY A 241 15.15 -11.54 -12.59
CA GLY A 241 16.13 -10.99 -13.52
C GLY A 241 15.55 -10.02 -14.55
N ASP A 242 14.24 -9.73 -14.51
CA ASP A 242 13.59 -8.76 -15.38
C ASP A 242 13.52 -7.38 -14.70
N PRO A 243 14.29 -6.37 -15.13
CA PRO A 243 14.26 -5.05 -14.53
C PRO A 243 12.94 -4.30 -14.76
N ASN A 244 12.13 -4.68 -15.76
CA ASN A 244 10.77 -4.14 -15.96
C ASN A 244 9.71 -4.93 -15.17
N GLY A 245 10.10 -6.05 -14.58
CA GLY A 245 9.26 -6.89 -13.75
C GLY A 245 9.24 -6.43 -12.30
N PRO A 246 8.75 -7.28 -11.39
CA PRO A 246 8.65 -6.94 -9.96
C PRO A 246 10.03 -6.66 -9.30
N ASP A 247 11.14 -7.14 -9.86
CA ASP A 247 12.49 -6.87 -9.34
C ASP A 247 12.82 -5.36 -9.36
N GLY A 248 12.31 -4.64 -10.35
CA GLY A 248 12.47 -3.19 -10.47
C GLY A 248 11.83 -2.44 -9.30
N GLU A 249 10.60 -2.84 -8.94
CA GLU A 249 9.87 -2.30 -7.79
C GLU A 249 10.59 -2.59 -6.47
N VAL A 250 10.89 -3.87 -6.22
CA VAL A 250 11.55 -4.30 -4.97
C VAL A 250 12.88 -3.58 -4.77
N THR A 251 13.69 -3.48 -5.83
CA THR A 251 15.01 -2.87 -5.75
C THR A 251 14.91 -1.35 -5.58
N LEU A 252 14.03 -0.68 -6.35
CA LEU A 252 13.74 0.76 -6.22
C LEU A 252 13.36 1.13 -4.79
N ASP A 253 12.41 0.42 -4.21
CA ASP A 253 11.89 0.67 -2.86
C ASP A 253 13.01 0.59 -1.81
N ILE A 254 13.83 -0.46 -1.87
CA ILE A 254 14.96 -0.67 -0.94
C ILE A 254 16.04 0.40 -1.15
N GLU A 255 16.36 0.74 -2.39
CA GLU A 255 17.39 1.72 -2.74
C GLU A 255 17.03 3.12 -2.24
N ILE A 256 15.77 3.56 -2.44
CA ILE A 256 15.29 4.87 -1.95
C ILE A 256 15.31 4.92 -0.43
N VAL A 257 14.67 3.95 0.25
CA VAL A 257 14.65 3.93 1.72
C VAL A 257 16.08 3.84 2.26
N GLY A 258 16.90 2.95 1.72
CA GLY A 258 18.25 2.69 2.16
C GLY A 258 19.20 3.87 2.00
N ALA A 259 19.07 4.62 0.91
CA ALA A 259 19.87 5.82 0.68
C ALA A 259 19.47 6.93 1.67
N ILE A 260 18.18 7.05 1.99
CA ILE A 260 17.67 8.06 2.92
C ILE A 260 17.99 7.67 4.37
N VAL A 261 17.75 6.43 4.78
CA VAL A 261 17.97 5.98 6.17
C VAL A 261 18.93 4.78 6.24
N PRO A 262 20.23 4.97 5.94
CA PRO A 262 21.19 3.87 5.90
C PRO A 262 21.44 3.21 7.28
N GLY A 263 21.07 3.87 8.38
CA GLY A 263 21.14 3.32 9.74
C GLY A 263 19.88 2.56 10.19
N ALA A 264 18.80 2.59 9.40
CA ALA A 264 17.58 1.85 9.69
C ALA A 264 17.68 0.36 9.27
N THR A 265 16.86 -0.49 9.88
CA THR A 265 16.58 -1.83 9.35
C THR A 265 15.47 -1.75 8.31
N ILE A 266 15.68 -2.32 7.14
CA ILE A 266 14.66 -2.50 6.11
C ILE A 266 14.16 -3.95 6.19
N ALA A 267 12.87 -4.14 6.46
CA ALA A 267 12.22 -5.45 6.49
C ALA A 267 11.26 -5.57 5.30
N VAL A 268 11.59 -6.43 4.34
CA VAL A 268 10.86 -6.61 3.08
C VAL A 268 9.96 -7.84 3.22
N TYR A 269 8.64 -7.63 3.21
CA TYR A 269 7.62 -8.66 3.39
C TYR A 269 7.12 -9.11 2.01
N PHE A 270 7.52 -10.31 1.60
CA PHE A 270 7.14 -10.90 0.33
C PHE A 270 5.88 -11.75 0.49
N ALA A 271 4.85 -11.48 -0.31
CA ALA A 271 3.61 -12.25 -0.34
C ALA A 271 3.14 -12.53 -1.77
N PRO A 272 2.25 -13.52 -1.99
CA PRO A 272 1.59 -13.70 -3.28
C PRO A 272 0.71 -12.51 -3.67
N ASN A 273 0.76 -12.09 -4.94
CA ASN A 273 -0.14 -11.06 -5.47
C ASN A 273 -1.59 -11.57 -5.54
N SER A 274 -2.34 -11.34 -4.47
CA SER A 274 -3.75 -11.65 -4.29
C SER A 274 -4.32 -10.76 -3.18
N ASP A 275 -5.64 -10.72 -3.03
CA ASP A 275 -6.25 -9.99 -1.90
C ASP A 275 -5.78 -10.53 -0.55
N ALA A 276 -5.76 -11.86 -0.37
CA ALA A 276 -5.26 -12.50 0.85
C ALA A 276 -3.79 -12.20 1.12
N GLY A 277 -2.91 -12.45 0.14
CA GLY A 277 -1.47 -12.27 0.33
C GLY A 277 -1.11 -10.82 0.63
N PHE A 278 -1.75 -9.86 -0.04
CA PHE A 278 -1.49 -8.45 0.21
C PHE A 278 -1.97 -8.01 1.62
N ILE A 279 -3.18 -8.42 2.01
CA ILE A 279 -3.71 -8.13 3.35
C ILE A 279 -2.85 -8.77 4.44
N ASP A 280 -2.43 -10.03 4.24
CA ASP A 280 -1.58 -10.72 5.21
C ASP A 280 -0.18 -10.10 5.28
N ALA A 281 0.43 -9.68 4.17
CA ALA A 281 1.73 -9.01 4.17
C ALA A 281 1.73 -7.75 5.06
N VAL A 282 0.73 -6.89 4.87
CA VAL A 282 0.57 -5.67 5.68
C VAL A 282 0.27 -6.04 7.12
N SER A 283 -0.60 -7.02 7.36
CA SER A 283 -0.92 -7.48 8.72
C SER A 283 0.32 -8.02 9.44
N ARG A 284 1.14 -8.83 8.77
CA ARG A 284 2.40 -9.37 9.28
C ARG A 284 3.38 -8.26 9.61
N ALA A 285 3.53 -7.24 8.76
CA ALA A 285 4.39 -6.09 9.06
C ALA A 285 3.89 -5.28 10.25
N VAL A 286 2.59 -4.97 10.30
CA VAL A 286 1.96 -4.21 11.39
C VAL A 286 2.15 -4.93 12.73
N HIS A 287 1.92 -6.24 12.76
CA HIS A 287 1.99 -7.06 13.98
C HIS A 287 3.38 -7.66 14.28
N ASP A 288 4.40 -7.36 13.47
CA ASP A 288 5.75 -7.93 13.63
C ASP A 288 6.40 -7.54 14.98
N THR A 289 6.57 -8.52 15.87
CA THR A 289 7.23 -8.34 17.17
C THR A 289 8.75 -8.54 17.13
N VAL A 290 9.31 -8.94 15.99
CA VAL A 290 10.74 -9.16 15.76
C VAL A 290 11.37 -7.90 15.16
N ASN A 291 10.89 -7.45 14.01
CA ASN A 291 11.44 -6.27 13.33
C ASN A 291 10.79 -4.96 13.79
N LYS A 292 9.53 -5.02 14.25
CA LYS A 292 8.78 -3.89 14.80
C LYS A 292 8.86 -2.63 13.92
N PRO A 293 8.46 -2.69 12.63
CA PRO A 293 8.48 -1.52 11.77
C PRO A 293 7.66 -0.38 12.39
N SER A 294 8.19 0.82 12.30
CA SER A 294 7.53 2.08 12.72
C SER A 294 6.91 2.81 11.54
N VAL A 295 7.36 2.47 10.33
CA VAL A 295 6.86 2.97 9.05
C VAL A 295 6.76 1.78 8.09
N ILE A 296 5.72 1.74 7.27
CA ILE A 296 5.53 0.75 6.21
C ILE A 296 5.37 1.50 4.89
N SER A 297 6.14 1.12 3.87
CA SER A 297 6.03 1.58 2.49
C SER A 297 5.31 0.54 1.65
N ILE A 298 4.38 0.99 0.81
CA ILE A 298 3.62 0.15 -0.11
C ILE A 298 3.62 0.81 -1.50
N SER A 299 4.33 0.20 -2.44
CA SER A 299 4.42 0.68 -3.82
C SER A 299 3.55 -0.14 -4.80
N TRP A 300 2.66 -0.95 -4.24
CA TRP A 300 1.71 -1.80 -4.96
C TRP A 300 0.27 -1.34 -4.72
N GLY A 301 -0.57 -1.46 -5.74
CA GLY A 301 -2.00 -1.20 -5.58
C GLY A 301 -2.81 -1.45 -6.84
N GLY A 302 -4.09 -1.11 -6.78
CA GLY A 302 -4.98 -1.12 -7.94
C GLY A 302 -6.31 -0.44 -7.66
N PRO A 303 -7.16 -0.23 -8.68
CA PRO A 303 -8.39 0.53 -8.54
C PRO A 303 -9.26 0.00 -7.41
N GLU A 304 -9.70 0.85 -6.48
CA GLU A 304 -10.52 0.40 -5.34
C GLU A 304 -11.79 -0.35 -5.78
N SER A 305 -12.28 -0.08 -7.00
CA SER A 305 -13.47 -0.69 -7.61
C SER A 305 -13.31 -2.17 -7.95
N ILE A 306 -12.08 -2.69 -8.07
CA ILE A 306 -11.84 -4.12 -8.37
C ILE A 306 -11.75 -4.99 -7.11
N TRP A 307 -11.77 -4.37 -5.93
CA TRP A 307 -11.76 -5.05 -4.65
C TRP A 307 -13.19 -5.35 -4.19
N THR A 308 -13.38 -6.52 -3.56
CA THR A 308 -14.65 -6.79 -2.89
C THR A 308 -14.78 -5.92 -1.64
N SER A 309 -16.01 -5.61 -1.22
CA SER A 309 -16.23 -4.79 -0.02
C SER A 309 -15.67 -5.44 1.24
N GLN A 310 -15.70 -6.79 1.36
CA GLN A 310 -15.04 -7.47 2.48
C GLN A 310 -13.50 -7.30 2.44
N SER A 311 -12.87 -7.32 1.26
CA SER A 311 -11.42 -7.19 1.13
C SER A 311 -10.99 -5.76 1.50
N LEU A 312 -11.72 -4.74 1.02
CA LEU A 312 -11.50 -3.35 1.41
C LEU A 312 -11.66 -3.16 2.93
N ALA A 313 -12.71 -3.73 3.52
CA ALA A 313 -12.97 -3.63 4.95
C ALA A 313 -11.88 -4.33 5.78
N ALA A 314 -11.49 -5.56 5.41
CA ALA A 314 -10.45 -6.33 6.07
C ALA A 314 -9.10 -5.61 6.04
N PHE A 315 -8.66 -5.16 4.87
CA PHE A 315 -7.41 -4.42 4.70
C PHE A 315 -7.47 -3.09 5.48
N ASN A 316 -8.54 -2.32 5.34
CA ASN A 316 -8.71 -1.08 6.09
C ASN A 316 -8.68 -1.30 7.61
N SER A 317 -9.17 -2.44 8.10
CA SER A 317 -9.12 -2.79 9.52
C SER A 317 -7.71 -3.18 9.99
N VAL A 318 -6.86 -3.73 9.12
CA VAL A 318 -5.42 -3.88 9.38
C VAL A 318 -4.74 -2.51 9.44
N LEU A 319 -5.10 -1.58 8.56
CA LEU A 319 -4.54 -0.22 8.56
C LEU A 319 -4.98 0.59 9.80
N GLN A 320 -6.19 0.36 10.31
CA GLN A 320 -6.62 0.85 11.63
C GLN A 320 -5.72 0.33 12.76
N SER A 321 -5.36 -0.96 12.74
CA SER A 321 -4.39 -1.50 13.70
C SER A 321 -3.03 -0.79 13.59
N ALA A 322 -2.56 -0.48 12.39
CA ALA A 322 -1.32 0.27 12.19
C ALA A 322 -1.39 1.66 12.85
N ALA A 323 -2.48 2.40 12.61
CA ALA A 323 -2.72 3.70 13.22
C ALA A 323 -2.78 3.62 14.76
N ALA A 324 -3.47 2.62 15.31
CA ALA A 324 -3.57 2.38 16.76
C ALA A 324 -2.21 2.03 17.39
N LEU A 325 -1.32 1.35 16.66
CA LEU A 325 0.05 1.02 17.08
C LEU A 325 1.04 2.17 16.86
N GLY A 326 0.61 3.27 16.26
CA GLY A 326 1.51 4.35 15.88
C GLY A 326 2.50 3.93 14.82
N VAL A 327 2.08 3.11 13.85
CA VAL A 327 2.85 2.80 12.64
C VAL A 327 2.34 3.67 11.50
N THR A 328 3.23 4.42 10.86
CA THR A 328 2.88 5.18 9.66
C THR A 328 2.84 4.25 8.45
N VAL A 329 1.79 4.30 7.63
CA VAL A 329 1.73 3.55 6.36
C VAL A 329 1.68 4.54 5.21
N CYS A 330 2.68 4.49 4.34
CA CYS A 330 2.76 5.27 3.10
C CYS A 330 2.40 4.37 1.93
N ALA A 331 1.57 4.84 0.99
CA ALA A 331 1.30 4.09 -0.23
C ALA A 331 1.30 4.97 -1.48
N ALA A 332 1.87 4.45 -2.57
CA ALA A 332 1.83 5.06 -3.89
C ALA A 332 0.38 5.24 -4.34
N SER A 333 0.02 6.41 -4.88
CA SER A 333 -1.37 6.71 -5.26
C SER A 333 -1.77 6.25 -6.67
N GLY A 334 -0.83 5.65 -7.41
CA GLY A 334 -1.03 5.08 -8.73
C GLY A 334 -0.34 5.87 -9.85
N ASP A 335 -0.15 5.21 -10.98
CA ASP A 335 0.69 5.67 -12.10
C ASP A 335 -0.05 5.88 -13.42
N SER A 336 -1.37 5.86 -13.37
CA SER A 336 -2.26 5.90 -14.53
C SER A 336 -3.29 7.03 -14.44
N GLY A 337 -2.91 8.14 -13.80
CA GLY A 337 -3.73 9.34 -13.66
C GLY A 337 -5.04 9.10 -12.94
N SER A 338 -6.03 9.96 -13.20
CA SER A 338 -7.31 9.93 -12.50
C SER A 338 -8.20 8.73 -12.84
N SER A 339 -7.89 7.97 -13.89
CA SER A 339 -8.64 6.76 -14.26
C SER A 339 -8.04 5.48 -13.68
N ASP A 340 -6.85 5.57 -13.09
CA ASP A 340 -6.09 4.44 -12.55
C ASP A 340 -5.96 3.26 -13.54
N GLY A 341 -5.93 3.55 -14.84
CA GLY A 341 -5.87 2.52 -15.88
C GLY A 341 -7.14 1.65 -16.02
N ALA A 342 -8.19 1.96 -15.27
CA ALA A 342 -9.50 1.33 -15.39
C ALA A 342 -10.40 2.09 -16.38
N GLY A 343 -11.32 1.36 -17.01
CA GLY A 343 -12.31 1.93 -17.92
C GLY A 343 -13.46 2.64 -17.18
N GLY A 344 -14.21 3.48 -17.91
CA GLY A 344 -15.51 3.96 -17.44
C GLY A 344 -15.51 5.15 -16.48
N GLY A 345 -14.37 5.79 -16.22
CA GLY A 345 -14.34 7.06 -15.48
C GLY A 345 -13.10 7.24 -14.60
N ASN A 346 -13.29 7.98 -13.52
CA ASN A 346 -12.25 8.22 -12.53
C ASN A 346 -12.26 7.13 -11.46
N HIS A 347 -11.07 6.67 -11.10
CA HIS A 347 -10.83 5.65 -10.10
C HIS A 347 -9.65 6.08 -9.24
N VAL A 348 -9.71 5.80 -7.94
CA VAL A 348 -8.58 5.99 -7.04
C VAL A 348 -8.00 4.63 -6.68
N ASP A 349 -6.69 4.59 -6.52
CA ASP A 349 -5.96 3.37 -6.22
C ASP A 349 -6.10 2.98 -4.73
N PHE A 350 -6.15 1.69 -4.45
CA PHE A 350 -6.13 1.10 -3.11
C PHE A 350 -4.85 0.26 -2.95
N PRO A 351 -4.07 0.45 -1.86
CA PRO A 351 -4.50 0.94 -0.54
C PRO A 351 -4.44 2.47 -0.32
N ALA A 352 -3.96 3.27 -1.29
CA ALA A 352 -3.87 4.72 -1.13
C ALA A 352 -5.22 5.39 -0.78
N SER A 353 -6.34 4.87 -1.26
CA SER A 353 -7.66 5.41 -0.93
C SER A 353 -8.13 5.14 0.50
N SER A 354 -7.46 4.27 1.27
CA SER A 354 -7.73 4.12 2.70
C SER A 354 -7.48 5.45 3.44
N PRO A 355 -8.35 5.84 4.40
CA PRO A 355 -8.12 7.02 5.23
C PRO A 355 -7.02 6.84 6.28
N TYR A 356 -6.48 5.63 6.47
CA TYR A 356 -5.39 5.34 7.42
C TYR A 356 -4.02 5.21 6.76
N VAL A 357 -3.94 5.54 5.47
CA VAL A 357 -2.72 5.54 4.67
C VAL A 357 -2.37 6.98 4.31
N LEU A 358 -1.09 7.32 4.39
CA LEU A 358 -0.55 8.53 3.77
C LEU A 358 -0.39 8.25 2.27
N ALA A 359 -1.35 8.72 1.46
CA ALA A 359 -1.33 8.54 0.02
C ALA A 359 -0.30 9.47 -0.64
N CYS A 360 0.60 8.89 -1.42
CA CYS A 360 1.75 9.54 -2.03
C CYS A 360 1.56 9.69 -3.55
N GLY A 361 1.27 10.91 -4.00
CA GLY A 361 1.13 11.28 -5.40
C GLY A 361 2.42 11.73 -6.07
N GLY A 362 2.32 12.13 -7.34
CA GLY A 362 3.47 12.37 -8.21
C GLY A 362 3.57 13.77 -8.78
N THR A 363 4.78 14.32 -8.76
CA THR A 363 5.17 15.58 -9.41
C THR A 363 6.24 15.34 -10.48
N SER A 364 6.45 16.33 -11.34
CA SER A 364 7.64 16.44 -12.18
C SER A 364 8.46 17.63 -11.71
N LEU A 365 9.71 17.36 -11.34
CA LEU A 365 10.60 18.31 -10.69
C LEU A 365 11.70 18.83 -11.63
N SER A 366 11.92 20.14 -11.64
CA SER A 366 13.11 20.75 -12.24
C SER A 366 13.90 21.52 -11.17
N ALA A 367 15.17 21.21 -11.03
CA ALA A 367 16.07 21.83 -10.06
C ALA A 367 17.30 22.47 -10.72
N SER A 368 17.86 23.48 -10.05
CA SER A 368 19.15 24.08 -10.40
C SER A 368 20.00 24.20 -9.15
N GLY A 369 21.15 23.52 -9.12
CA GLY A 369 21.93 23.37 -7.90
C GLY A 369 21.09 22.68 -6.81
N SER A 370 21.01 23.31 -5.63
CA SER A 370 20.26 22.80 -4.48
C SER A 370 18.85 23.41 -4.35
N ALA A 371 18.31 24.00 -5.40
CA ALA A 371 17.01 24.67 -5.37
C ALA A 371 16.06 24.12 -6.42
N ILE A 372 14.82 23.87 -5.99
CA ILE A 372 13.70 23.58 -6.88
C ILE A 372 13.36 24.86 -7.64
N THR A 373 13.36 24.78 -8.97
CA THR A 373 12.99 25.91 -9.86
C THR A 373 11.53 25.83 -10.30
N HIS A 374 11.07 24.62 -10.61
CA HIS A 374 9.69 24.32 -10.94
C HIS A 374 9.33 22.93 -10.43
N GLU A 375 8.11 22.78 -9.93
CA GLU A 375 7.52 21.50 -9.60
C GLU A 375 6.04 21.57 -10.00
N VAL A 376 5.59 20.62 -10.80
CA VAL A 376 4.24 20.56 -11.37
C VAL A 376 3.67 19.15 -11.22
N VAL A 377 2.37 18.96 -11.43
CA VAL A 377 1.77 17.62 -11.45
C VAL A 377 2.48 16.74 -12.48
N TRP A 378 2.84 15.51 -12.10
CA TRP A 378 3.34 14.54 -13.06
C TRP A 378 2.21 14.08 -14.00
N ASN A 379 2.36 14.40 -15.28
CA ASN A 379 1.53 13.88 -16.36
C ASN A 379 2.31 13.92 -17.69
N ASP A 380 2.89 12.78 -18.04
CA ASP A 380 3.68 12.58 -19.27
C ASP A 380 2.83 11.97 -20.40
N GLY A 381 1.50 12.15 -20.32
CA GLY A 381 0.54 11.70 -21.31
C GLY A 381 0.28 10.19 -21.31
N PRO A 382 -0.47 9.67 -22.31
CA PRO A 382 -1.02 8.31 -22.29
C PRO A 382 0.03 7.19 -22.22
N GLN A 383 1.25 7.44 -22.68
CA GLN A 383 2.34 6.45 -22.67
C GLN A 383 3.35 6.70 -21.55
N GLY A 384 3.46 7.93 -21.04
CA GLY A 384 4.41 8.30 -19.99
C GLY A 384 3.89 8.11 -18.57
N GLY A 385 2.57 8.05 -18.38
CA GLY A 385 1.93 7.93 -17.08
C GLY A 385 1.59 9.28 -16.45
N ALA A 386 0.86 9.24 -15.34
CA ALA A 386 0.50 10.41 -14.56
C ALA A 386 0.22 9.99 -13.12
N GLY A 387 0.44 10.89 -12.16
CA GLY A 387 0.17 10.62 -10.74
C GLY A 387 -1.31 10.35 -10.47
N GLY A 388 -1.61 9.28 -9.75
CA GLY A 388 -2.97 8.88 -9.40
C GLY A 388 -3.58 9.82 -8.36
N GLY A 389 -4.89 10.06 -8.47
CA GLY A 389 -5.59 10.98 -7.59
C GLY A 389 -7.03 11.24 -8.02
N GLY A 390 -7.88 11.56 -7.04
CA GLY A 390 -9.31 11.69 -7.25
C GLY A 390 -10.10 11.67 -5.95
N VAL A 391 -11.30 11.13 -6.01
CA VAL A 391 -12.22 11.00 -4.87
C VAL A 391 -12.66 9.55 -4.78
N SER A 392 -12.47 8.93 -3.61
CA SER A 392 -12.92 7.57 -3.33
C SER A 392 -14.44 7.45 -3.48
N THR A 393 -14.88 6.26 -3.88
CA THR A 393 -16.26 5.80 -3.87
C THR A 393 -16.53 4.92 -2.64
N ALA A 394 -15.51 4.22 -2.14
CA ALA A 394 -15.60 3.33 -0.99
C ALA A 394 -15.57 4.08 0.36
N PHE A 395 -14.56 4.92 0.59
CA PHE A 395 -14.27 5.44 1.92
C PHE A 395 -14.92 6.79 2.20
N ALA A 396 -15.57 6.91 3.37
CA ALA A 396 -16.18 8.15 3.84
C ALA A 396 -15.17 9.31 3.89
N LEU A 397 -15.67 10.55 3.80
CA LEU A 397 -14.84 11.74 3.98
C LEU A 397 -14.29 11.77 5.41
N PRO A 398 -12.96 11.71 5.61
CA PRO A 398 -12.38 11.82 6.94
C PRO A 398 -12.53 13.24 7.49
N ALA A 399 -12.68 13.37 8.81
CA ALA A 399 -12.88 14.68 9.46
C ALA A 399 -11.76 15.69 9.16
N TRP A 400 -10.53 15.23 8.95
CA TRP A 400 -9.38 16.07 8.62
C TRP A 400 -9.32 16.52 7.15
N GLN A 401 -10.20 16.01 6.27
CA GLN A 401 -10.44 16.52 4.92
C GLN A 401 -11.75 17.30 4.79
N ASP A 402 -12.48 17.51 5.90
CA ASP A 402 -13.74 18.24 5.86
C ASP A 402 -13.54 19.67 5.35
N GLY A 403 -14.49 20.14 4.53
CA GLY A 403 -14.41 21.45 3.88
C GLY A 403 -13.46 21.55 2.68
N LEU A 404 -12.71 20.49 2.34
CA LEU A 404 -11.89 20.47 1.12
C LEU A 404 -12.74 20.25 -0.13
N SER A 405 -12.13 20.47 -1.29
CA SER A 405 -12.80 20.39 -2.59
C SER A 405 -11.83 19.98 -3.68
N VAL A 406 -12.34 19.32 -4.71
CA VAL A 406 -11.60 19.04 -5.94
C VAL A 406 -11.86 20.09 -7.00
N VAL A 407 -10.87 20.33 -7.85
CA VAL A 407 -10.99 21.15 -9.06
C VAL A 407 -10.90 20.23 -10.27
N SER A 408 -11.85 20.37 -11.20
CA SER A 408 -11.81 19.62 -12.46
C SER A 408 -10.85 20.29 -13.46
N SER A 409 -10.19 19.49 -14.29
CA SER A 409 -9.36 20.00 -15.40
C SER A 409 -10.17 20.77 -16.45
N ALA A 410 -11.47 20.52 -16.57
CA ALA A 410 -12.39 21.31 -17.38
C ALA A 410 -12.84 22.63 -16.70
N GLY A 411 -12.38 22.90 -15.48
CA GLY A 411 -12.80 24.01 -14.64
C GLY A 411 -13.95 23.64 -13.69
N GLY A 412 -14.10 24.45 -12.65
CA GLY A 412 -15.12 24.26 -11.61
C GLY A 412 -14.59 23.52 -10.38
N LYS A 413 -15.13 23.90 -9.22
CA LYS A 413 -14.76 23.39 -7.90
C LYS A 413 -15.94 22.64 -7.29
N LYS A 414 -15.70 21.45 -6.72
CA LYS A 414 -16.73 20.63 -6.06
C LYS A 414 -16.24 20.19 -4.67
N PRO A 415 -17.05 20.36 -3.60
CA PRO A 415 -16.72 19.82 -2.29
C PRO A 415 -16.45 18.32 -2.33
N LEU A 416 -15.54 17.84 -1.49
CA LEU A 416 -15.35 16.41 -1.29
C LEU A 416 -16.61 15.81 -0.64
N ALA A 417 -17.06 14.68 -1.16
CA ALA A 417 -18.13 13.88 -0.56
C ALA A 417 -17.61 12.60 0.13
N LYS A 418 -16.36 12.24 -0.15
CA LYS A 418 -15.66 11.01 0.22
C LYS A 418 -14.15 11.31 0.32
N ARG A 419 -13.33 10.36 0.78
CA ARG A 419 -11.87 10.52 0.91
C ARG A 419 -11.25 10.97 -0.41
N GLY A 420 -10.58 12.12 -0.41
CA GLY A 420 -9.83 12.65 -1.57
C GLY A 420 -8.39 12.14 -1.57
N VAL A 421 -7.85 11.79 -2.73
CA VAL A 421 -6.48 11.23 -2.93
C VAL A 421 -5.70 12.12 -3.91
N PRO A 422 -4.38 12.35 -3.73
CA PRO A 422 -3.52 11.86 -2.65
C PRO A 422 -3.50 12.80 -1.42
N ASP A 423 -2.68 12.48 -0.42
CA ASP A 423 -2.46 13.34 0.75
C ASP A 423 -1.24 14.25 0.58
N VAL A 424 -0.19 13.73 -0.03
CA VAL A 424 1.09 14.41 -0.28
C VAL A 424 1.63 13.97 -1.63
N ALA A 425 2.70 14.60 -2.11
CA ALA A 425 3.36 14.20 -3.35
C ALA A 425 4.89 14.26 -3.26
N GLY A 426 5.56 13.91 -4.34
CA GLY A 426 6.99 14.02 -4.55
C GLY A 426 7.32 13.67 -6.02
N ASP A 427 8.58 13.85 -6.41
CA ASP A 427 8.97 13.62 -7.80
C ASP A 427 8.67 12.18 -8.21
N ALA A 428 8.03 12.01 -9.34
CA ALA A 428 7.58 10.72 -9.85
C ALA A 428 7.67 10.65 -11.38
N SER A 429 8.00 11.72 -12.09
CA SER A 429 8.14 11.62 -13.54
C SER A 429 9.40 10.83 -13.91
N PRO A 430 9.32 9.79 -14.77
CA PRO A 430 10.51 9.13 -15.29
C PRO A 430 11.45 10.04 -16.12
N LEU A 431 10.97 11.23 -16.52
CA LEU A 431 11.78 12.23 -17.21
C LEU A 431 12.71 13.02 -16.26
N THR A 432 12.35 13.06 -14.98
CA THR A 432 13.10 13.72 -13.90
C THR A 432 13.52 12.75 -12.79
N GLY A 433 13.32 11.46 -13.01
CA GLY A 433 13.26 10.46 -11.94
C GLY A 433 14.57 10.01 -11.31
N TYR A 434 14.47 8.89 -10.62
CA TYR A 434 15.44 8.34 -9.69
C TYR A 434 16.44 7.46 -10.42
N THR A 435 17.72 7.70 -10.18
CA THR A 435 18.79 6.81 -10.63
C THR A 435 18.85 5.60 -9.70
N VAL A 436 18.70 4.40 -10.29
CA VAL A 436 18.64 3.11 -9.59
C VAL A 436 19.52 2.05 -10.26
N LEU A 437 19.84 0.96 -9.56
CA LEU A 437 20.59 -0.18 -10.09
C LEU A 437 19.81 -1.48 -9.93
N VAL A 438 19.20 -1.95 -11.02
CA VAL A 438 18.34 -3.15 -11.01
C VAL A 438 18.94 -4.23 -11.89
N ALA A 439 19.13 -5.44 -11.36
CA ALA A 439 19.69 -6.59 -12.09
C ALA A 439 21.01 -6.25 -12.81
N GLY A 440 21.89 -5.53 -12.13
CA GLY A 440 23.18 -5.02 -12.65
C GLY A 440 23.07 -3.89 -13.68
N MET A 441 21.88 -3.39 -13.99
CA MET A 441 21.65 -2.29 -14.94
C MET A 441 21.33 -0.98 -14.23
N GLN A 442 22.19 0.03 -14.41
CA GLN A 442 21.89 1.38 -13.97
C GLN A 442 20.85 2.00 -14.90
N THR A 443 19.72 2.46 -14.36
CA THR A 443 18.62 3.03 -15.12
C THR A 443 17.96 4.20 -14.36
N VAL A 444 16.99 4.84 -14.99
CA VAL A 444 16.17 5.90 -14.39
C VAL A 444 14.72 5.45 -14.35
N VAL A 445 14.13 5.52 -13.15
CA VAL A 445 12.74 5.17 -12.92
C VAL A 445 11.97 6.35 -12.32
N GLY A 446 10.68 6.39 -12.59
CA GLY A 446 9.72 7.21 -11.89
C GLY A 446 8.56 6.34 -11.41
N GLY A 447 7.40 6.95 -11.31
CA GLY A 447 6.21 6.39 -10.69
C GLY A 447 6.07 6.82 -9.24
N THR A 448 4.82 6.83 -8.78
CA THR A 448 4.47 7.11 -7.39
C THR A 448 5.03 6.06 -6.43
N SER A 449 5.43 4.89 -6.93
CA SER A 449 6.28 3.92 -6.24
C SER A 449 7.57 4.52 -5.70
N ALA A 450 8.16 5.54 -6.35
CA ALA A 450 9.36 6.18 -5.78
C ALA A 450 9.03 7.14 -4.62
N VAL A 451 7.77 7.57 -4.50
CA VAL A 451 7.33 8.60 -3.55
C VAL A 451 6.92 7.99 -2.21
N ALA A 452 6.28 6.82 -2.20
CA ALA A 452 6.00 6.07 -0.97
C ALA A 452 7.26 5.80 -0.11
N PRO A 453 8.35 5.20 -0.64
CA PRO A 453 9.60 4.97 0.07
C PRO A 453 10.34 6.28 0.39
N LEU A 454 10.23 7.32 -0.46
CA LEU A 454 10.78 8.65 -0.15
C LEU A 454 10.16 9.23 1.13
N TRP A 455 8.83 9.22 1.22
CA TRP A 455 8.11 9.66 2.42
C TRP A 455 8.34 8.71 3.60
N ALA A 456 8.42 7.41 3.37
CA ALA A 456 8.73 6.45 4.44
C ALA A 456 10.11 6.72 5.05
N GLY A 457 11.12 7.01 4.21
CA GLY A 457 12.45 7.43 4.62
C GLY A 457 12.44 8.76 5.40
N LEU A 458 11.66 9.75 4.94
CA LEU A 458 11.46 11.02 5.68
C LEU A 458 10.92 10.78 7.09
N ILE A 459 9.81 10.03 7.19
CA ILE A 459 9.17 9.74 8.47
C ILE A 459 10.12 8.94 9.37
N ALA A 460 10.85 7.96 8.84
CA ALA A 460 11.84 7.21 9.62
C ALA A 460 12.96 8.13 10.15
N ARG A 461 13.48 9.07 9.35
CA ARG A 461 14.45 10.08 9.85
C ARG A 461 13.85 10.92 10.98
N ILE A 462 12.60 11.36 10.82
CA ILE A 462 11.88 12.15 11.83
C ILE A 462 11.69 11.33 13.12
N ASN A 463 11.26 10.08 13.01
CA ASN A 463 11.08 9.18 14.15
C ASN A 463 12.39 8.97 14.91
N ALA A 464 13.49 8.75 14.20
CA ALA A 464 14.82 8.60 14.78
C ALA A 464 15.26 9.86 15.54
N ALA A 465 15.13 11.04 14.92
CA ALA A 465 15.51 12.31 15.52
C ALA A 465 14.69 12.64 16.78
N ARG A 466 13.42 12.21 16.83
CA ARG A 466 12.52 12.40 17.97
C ARG A 466 12.67 11.34 19.07
N GLY A 467 13.20 10.17 18.73
CA GLY A 467 13.18 9.00 19.61
C GLY A 467 11.79 8.37 19.81
N ALA A 468 10.81 8.71 18.96
CA ALA A 468 9.43 8.23 19.03
C ALA A 468 8.77 8.22 17.65
N SER A 469 7.84 7.29 17.42
CA SER A 469 7.11 7.20 16.15
C SER A 469 6.12 8.35 15.98
N ALA A 470 6.08 8.94 14.78
CA ALA A 470 5.10 9.95 14.38
C ALA A 470 3.67 9.39 14.29
N GLY A 471 3.55 8.08 14.04
CA GLY A 471 2.29 7.33 14.03
C GLY A 471 1.38 7.67 12.87
N PHE A 472 0.08 7.80 13.13
CA PHE A 472 -0.87 8.23 12.11
C PHE A 472 -0.73 9.74 11.86
N VAL A 473 -0.14 10.09 10.72
CA VAL A 473 0.33 11.46 10.45
C VAL A 473 -0.69 12.32 9.71
N ASN A 474 -1.67 11.74 9.01
CA ASN A 474 -2.59 12.50 8.14
C ASN A 474 -3.27 13.67 8.89
N PRO A 475 -3.94 13.47 10.05
CA PRO A 475 -4.61 14.59 10.72
C PRO A 475 -3.66 15.71 11.14
N LYS A 476 -2.39 15.39 11.43
CA LYS A 476 -1.37 16.38 11.81
C LYS A 476 -0.93 17.20 10.59
N LEU A 477 -0.68 16.54 9.46
CA LEU A 477 -0.24 17.20 8.22
C LEU A 477 -1.31 18.15 7.67
N TYR A 478 -2.59 17.74 7.69
CA TYR A 478 -3.70 18.59 7.23
C TYR A 478 -3.94 19.82 8.13
N LYS A 479 -3.50 19.78 9.39
CA LYS A 479 -3.50 20.94 10.29
C LYS A 479 -2.24 21.83 10.13
N ALA A 480 -1.20 21.33 9.49
CA ALA A 480 0.10 21.99 9.38
C ALA A 480 0.23 22.76 8.06
N ALA A 481 -0.44 23.92 7.99
CA ALA A 481 -0.39 24.79 6.82
C ALA A 481 1.06 25.15 6.44
N GLY A 482 1.43 24.91 5.18
CA GLY A 482 2.76 25.21 4.64
C GLY A 482 3.88 24.24 5.01
N ALA A 483 3.56 23.08 5.61
CA ALA A 483 4.50 21.98 5.81
C ALA A 483 4.93 21.31 4.49
N CYS A 484 4.09 21.40 3.46
CA CYS A 484 4.40 20.98 2.10
C CYS A 484 4.54 22.21 1.18
N ASN A 485 5.28 22.04 0.07
CA ASN A 485 5.35 23.01 -1.02
C ASN A 485 4.14 22.78 -1.93
N ASP A 486 3.31 23.81 -2.05
CA ASP A 486 2.04 23.76 -2.79
C ASP A 486 2.28 23.67 -4.31
N ILE A 487 1.69 22.67 -4.95
CA ILE A 487 1.80 22.42 -6.39
C ILE A 487 0.50 22.87 -7.04
N THR A 488 0.59 23.90 -7.89
CA THR A 488 -0.61 24.61 -8.38
C THR A 488 -0.81 24.53 -9.88
N GLN A 489 0.02 23.76 -10.58
CA GLN A 489 0.05 23.68 -12.03
C GLN A 489 0.06 22.22 -12.50
N GLY A 490 -0.75 21.95 -13.53
CA GLY A 490 -0.89 20.63 -14.14
C GLY A 490 -2.20 19.93 -13.77
N ASN A 491 -2.36 18.72 -14.27
CA ASN A 491 -3.54 17.87 -14.08
C ASN A 491 -3.14 16.42 -14.23
N ASN A 492 -3.93 15.49 -13.70
CA ASN A 492 -3.72 14.04 -13.87
C ASN A 492 -4.77 13.39 -14.79
N GLY A 493 -5.35 14.16 -15.71
CA GLY A 493 -6.52 13.77 -16.50
C GLY A 493 -7.73 14.60 -16.12
N SER A 494 -8.60 14.09 -15.24
CA SER A 494 -9.87 14.73 -14.90
C SER A 494 -9.79 15.82 -13.81
N PHE A 495 -8.76 15.78 -12.98
CA PHE A 495 -8.55 16.72 -11.87
C PHE A 495 -7.36 17.63 -12.16
N ALA A 496 -7.42 18.87 -11.69
CA ALA A 496 -6.35 19.85 -11.84
C ALA A 496 -5.76 20.24 -10.49
N ALA A 497 -4.46 20.53 -10.49
CA ALA A 497 -3.81 21.15 -9.35
C ALA A 497 -4.37 22.54 -9.07
N SER A 498 -4.38 22.94 -7.80
CA SER A 498 -4.93 24.23 -7.36
C SER A 498 -4.31 24.66 -6.04
N ALA A 499 -4.44 25.93 -5.67
CA ALA A 499 -3.91 26.40 -4.39
C ALA A 499 -4.49 25.62 -3.19
N GLY A 500 -3.60 25.11 -2.34
CA GLY A 500 -3.95 24.24 -1.21
C GLY A 500 -4.08 22.77 -1.60
N TRP A 501 -4.91 22.01 -0.89
CA TRP A 501 -5.10 20.61 -1.24
C TRP A 501 -5.80 20.45 -2.60
N ASP A 502 -5.30 19.53 -3.42
CA ASP A 502 -5.95 19.09 -4.66
C ASP A 502 -5.86 17.57 -4.90
N ALA A 503 -6.65 17.08 -5.86
CA ALA A 503 -6.73 15.65 -6.22
C ALA A 503 -5.67 15.20 -7.24
N CYS A 504 -4.54 15.90 -7.32
CA CYS A 504 -3.37 15.49 -8.09
C CYS A 504 -2.16 15.29 -7.17
N THR A 505 -1.92 16.25 -6.27
CA THR A 505 -0.71 16.35 -5.44
C THR A 505 -0.99 16.48 -3.95
N GLY A 506 -2.27 16.47 -3.56
CA GLY A 506 -2.65 16.57 -2.15
C GLY A 506 -2.18 17.88 -1.56
N LEU A 507 -1.53 17.85 -0.40
CA LEU A 507 -0.90 19.01 0.24
C LEU A 507 0.37 19.49 -0.50
N GLY A 508 0.88 18.71 -1.45
CA GLY A 508 2.10 19.01 -2.22
C GLY A 508 3.34 18.22 -1.77
N SER A 509 4.52 18.65 -2.24
CA SER A 509 5.80 17.99 -1.96
C SER A 509 6.35 18.34 -0.58
N PRO A 510 7.16 17.49 0.07
CA PRO A 510 7.61 17.77 1.43
C PRO A 510 8.53 19.00 1.50
N ASN A 511 8.30 19.83 2.52
CA ASN A 511 9.38 20.57 3.15
C ASN A 511 9.78 19.82 4.41
N GLY A 512 10.80 18.97 4.33
CA GLY A 512 11.12 17.98 5.36
C GLY A 512 11.34 18.57 6.75
N GLN A 513 11.94 19.75 6.86
CA GLN A 513 12.09 20.46 8.15
C GLN A 513 10.74 20.89 8.75
N LYS A 514 9.83 21.40 7.91
CA LYS A 514 8.50 21.83 8.38
C LYS A 514 7.59 20.64 8.67
N VAL A 515 7.70 19.56 7.88
CA VAL A 515 7.06 18.27 8.19
C VAL A 515 7.57 17.76 9.53
N ALA A 516 8.88 17.75 9.77
CA ALA A 516 9.46 17.37 11.05
C ALA A 516 8.94 18.21 12.23
N ALA A 517 8.78 19.52 12.03
CA ALA A 517 8.22 20.41 13.06
C ALA A 517 6.72 20.18 13.33
N ALA A 518 5.98 19.66 12.35
CA ALA A 518 4.55 19.39 12.46
C ALA A 518 4.21 18.05 13.14
N LEU A 519 5.14 17.09 13.13
CA LEU A 519 4.90 15.71 13.58
C LEU A 519 5.35 15.47 15.00
#